data_AF-A0A920M4C4-F1
#
_entry.id   AF-A0A920M4C4-F1
#
_cell.length_a   1.000
_cell.length_b   1.000
_cell.length_c   1.000
_cell.angle_alpha   90.00
_cell.angle_beta   90.00
_cell.angle_gamma   90.00
#
_symmetry.space_group_name_H-M   'P 1'
#
loop_
_entity.id
_entity.type
_entity.pdbx_description
1 polymer ?
#
loop_
_entity_poly.entity_id
_entity_poly.type
_entity_poly.pdbx_seq_one_letter_code
_entity_poly.pdbx_strand_id
1 'polypeptide(L)' 'MFSIFKRKKKVMIFIDGSNLYHVLLKNCGRSDLMFSSFGKKLTGKDRELKKIFYYNVKQELQGKIKIPEEQKKFL' A
#
# COMPACT_ATOMS: atom_id res chain seq x y z
N MET A 1 5.54 12.56 -38.27
CA MET A 1 5.03 13.42 -37.17
C MET A 1 5.51 12.84 -35.84
N PHE A 2 6.65 13.30 -35.33
CA PHE A 2 7.18 12.80 -34.05
C PHE A 2 6.43 13.44 -32.89
N SER A 3 5.76 12.63 -32.07
CA SER A 3 5.15 13.10 -30.83
C SER A 3 6.27 13.42 -29.83
N ILE A 4 6.61 14.70 -29.72
CA ILE A 4 7.69 15.25 -28.88
C ILE A 4 7.41 15.06 -27.38
N PHE A 5 6.20 14.65 -26.99
CA PHE A 5 5.85 14.35 -25.60
C PHE A 5 5.19 12.98 -25.47
N LYS A 6 6.00 11.94 -25.26
CA LYS A 6 5.49 10.66 -24.76
C LYS A 6 4.95 10.89 -23.34
N ARG A 7 3.63 10.99 -23.20
CA ARG A 7 2.98 11.14 -21.90
C ARG A 7 3.41 9.98 -21.00
N LYS A 8 4.00 10.29 -19.85
CA LYS A 8 4.35 9.27 -18.84
C LYS A 8 3.08 8.53 -18.41
N LYS A 9 3.15 7.20 -18.35
CA LYS A 9 2.03 6.40 -17.84
C LYS A 9 1.82 6.74 -16.36
N LYS A 10 0.60 7.07 -15.98
CA LYS A 10 0.23 7.40 -14.60
C LYS A 10 -0.02 6.13 -13.81
N VAL A 11 0.43 6.10 -12.56
CA VAL A 11 0.29 4.95 -11.66
C VAL A 11 -0.44 5.40 -10.40
N MET A 12 -1.43 4.61 -9.99
CA MET A 12 -2.06 4.68 -8.68
C MET A 12 -1.81 3.35 -7.98
N ILE A 13 -1.47 3.40 -6.70
CA ILE A 13 -1.15 2.21 -5.91
C ILE A 13 -2.23 2.07 -4.84
N PHE A 14 -2.80 0.88 -4.72
CA PHE A 14 -3.77 0.53 -3.68
C PHE A 14 -3.12 -0.52 -2.78
N ILE A 15 -3.03 -0.22 -1.50
CA ILE A 15 -2.36 -1.03 -0.49
C ILE A 15 -3.39 -1.52 0.50
N ASP A 16 -3.53 -2.84 0.58
CA ASP A 16 -4.16 -3.52 1.70
C ASP A 16 -3.20 -3.48 2.90
N GLY A 17 -3.55 -2.68 3.90
CA GLY A 17 -2.70 -2.44 5.07
C GLY A 17 -2.47 -3.67 5.94
N SER A 18 -3.54 -4.44 6.20
CA SER A 18 -3.47 -5.67 7.00
C SER A 18 -2.56 -6.68 6.32
N ASN A 19 -2.81 -6.94 5.03
CA ASN A 19 -2.00 -7.90 4.28
C ASN A 19 -0.53 -7.48 4.24
N LEU A 20 -0.26 -6.20 3.92
CA LEU A 20 1.10 -5.69 3.85
C LEU A 20 1.83 -5.81 5.19
N TYR A 21 1.19 -5.47 6.31
CA TYR A 21 1.81 -5.56 7.62
C TYR A 21 2.21 -6.99 7.97
N HIS A 22 1.30 -7.95 7.81
CA HIS A 22 1.59 -9.36 8.14
C HIS A 22 2.69 -9.93 7.25
N VAL A 23 2.70 -9.59 5.97
CA VAL A 23 3.76 -9.99 5.02
C VAL A 23 5.11 -9.36 5.40
N LEU A 24 5.13 -8.07 5.76
CA LEU A 24 6.35 -7.38 6.17
C LEU A 24 6.92 -7.94 7.48
N LEU A 25 6.09 -8.19 8.49
CA LEU A 25 6.55 -8.83 9.72
C LEU A 25 7.10 -10.23 9.46
N LYS A 26 6.39 -11.06 8.67
CA LYS A 26 6.80 -12.44 8.40
C LYS A 26 8.13 -12.52 7.63
N ASN A 27 8.34 -11.64 6.65
CA ASN A 27 9.49 -11.74 5.75
C ASN A 27 10.65 -10.79 6.10
N CYS A 28 10.37 -9.71 6.82
CA CYS A 28 11.36 -8.67 7.13
C CYS A 28 11.52 -8.41 8.64
N GLY A 29 10.68 -9.00 9.49
CA GLY A 29 10.70 -8.79 10.94
C GLY A 29 10.28 -7.39 11.40
N ARG A 30 9.86 -6.52 10.47
CA ARG A 30 9.49 -5.11 10.72
C ARG A 30 8.47 -4.63 9.69
N SER A 31 7.66 -3.64 10.04
CA SER A 31 6.57 -3.14 9.20
C SER A 31 6.56 -1.61 9.01
N ASP A 32 7.61 -0.92 9.44
CA ASP A 32 7.80 0.53 9.32
C ASP A 32 8.24 0.93 7.89
N LEU A 33 7.37 0.67 6.93
CA LEU A 33 7.60 0.94 5.51
C LEU A 33 7.36 2.42 5.18
N MET A 34 8.36 3.06 4.58
CA MET A 34 8.21 4.39 4.00
C MET A 34 7.43 4.31 2.67
N PHE A 35 6.12 4.58 2.71
CA PHE A 35 5.24 4.46 1.53
C PHE A 35 5.67 5.31 0.33
N SER A 36 6.28 6.48 0.56
CA SER A 36 6.76 7.34 -0.51
C SER A 36 7.91 6.69 -1.30
N SER A 37 8.92 6.14 -0.60
CA SER A 37 10.04 5.42 -1.19
C SER A 37 9.59 4.11 -1.85
N PHE A 38 8.70 3.37 -1.18
CA PHE A 38 8.12 2.14 -1.73
C PHE A 38 7.32 2.40 -3.01
N GLY A 39 6.46 3.43 -3.01
CA GLY A 39 5.68 3.82 -4.17
C GLY A 39 6.56 4.26 -5.34
N LYS A 40 7.65 4.99 -5.08
CA LYS A 40 8.64 5.35 -6.12
C LYS A 40 9.31 4.10 -6.70
N LYS A 41 9.72 3.14 -5.84
CA LYS A 41 10.29 1.86 -6.27
C LYS A 41 9.31 1.09 -7.17
N LEU A 42 8.04 0.98 -6.78
CA LEU A 42 7.01 0.30 -7.56
C LEU A 42 6.66 1.03 -8.87
N THR A 43 6.75 2.37 -8.90
CA THR A 43 6.46 3.18 -10.08
C THR A 43 7.56 3.07 -11.15
N GLY A 44 8.82 2.97 -10.74
CA GLY A 44 9.94 2.98 -11.68
C GLY A 44 10.18 4.35 -12.33
N LYS A 45 11.13 4.44 -13.26
CA LYS A 45 11.65 5.72 -13.80
C LYS A 45 10.76 6.34 -14.89
N ASP A 46 10.06 5.51 -15.67
CA ASP A 46 9.35 5.93 -16.88
C ASP A 46 7.87 6.27 -16.67
N ARG A 47 7.40 6.16 -15.42
CA ARG A 47 6.02 6.38 -15.02
C ARG A 47 5.93 7.47 -13.98
N GLU A 48 4.72 7.95 -13.77
CA GLU A 48 4.42 9.01 -12.80
C GLU A 48 3.49 8.49 -11.72
N LEU A 49 3.94 8.48 -10.47
CA LEU A 49 3.11 8.13 -9.32
C LEU A 49 2.15 9.28 -9.05
N LYS A 50 0.84 9.01 -9.09
CA LYS A 50 -0.19 10.01 -8.82
C LYS A 50 -0.70 9.97 -7.39
N LYS A 51 -0.95 8.78 -6.86
CA LYS A 51 -1.48 8.61 -5.51
C LYS A 51 -1.22 7.20 -4.99
N ILE A 52 -1.05 7.10 -3.69
CA ILE A 52 -1.08 5.85 -2.94
C ILE A 52 -2.32 5.90 -2.06
N PHE A 53 -3.15 4.88 -2.16
CA PHE A 53 -4.30 4.65 -1.29
C PHE A 53 -3.92 3.52 -0.36
N TYR A 54 -3.83 3.84 0.93
CA TYR A 54 -3.71 2.85 1.99
C TYR A 54 -5.09 2.66 2.58
N TYR A 55 -5.60 1.43 2.54
CA TYR A 55 -6.88 1.10 3.15
C TYR A 55 -6.69 -0.03 4.14
N ASN A 56 -7.52 0.02 5.17
CA ASN A 56 -7.62 -1.03 6.15
C ASN A 56 -9.09 -1.45 6.23
N VAL A 57 -9.37 -2.71 5.92
CA VAL A 57 -10.71 -3.26 6.12
C VAL A 57 -10.73 -3.85 7.52
N LYS A 58 -11.55 -3.29 8.41
CA LYS A 58 -11.87 -3.96 9.68
C LYS A 58 -12.51 -5.30 9.32
N GLN A 59 -11.93 -6.43 9.71
CA GLN A 59 -12.68 -7.68 9.61
C GLN A 59 -13.80 -7.59 10.63
N GLU A 60 -15.02 -7.33 10.17
CA GLU A 60 -16.20 -7.55 10.99
C GLU A 60 -16.29 -9.04 11.27
N LEU A 61 -15.83 -9.44 12.45
CA LEU A 61 -16.06 -10.78 12.97
C LEU A 61 -17.57 -10.91 13.19
N GLN A 62 -18.28 -11.55 12.25
CA GLN A 62 -19.68 -11.92 12.43
C GLN A 62 -19.84 -12.57 13.81
N GLY A 63 -20.50 -11.86 14.73
CA GLY A 63 -20.91 -12.37 16.04
C GLY A 63 -19.98 -12.21 17.24
N LYS A 64 -18.77 -11.63 17.13
CA LYS A 64 -17.93 -11.33 18.31
C LYS A 64 -17.31 -9.94 18.24
N ILE A 65 -17.86 -9.03 19.05
CA ILE A 65 -17.34 -7.67 19.30
C ILE A 65 -16.06 -7.76 20.14
N LYS A 66 -14.98 -8.28 19.56
CA LYS A 66 -13.63 -7.99 20.01
C LYS A 66 -12.80 -7.79 18.76
N ILE A 67 -12.56 -6.52 18.42
CA ILE A 67 -11.48 -6.16 17.49
C ILE A 67 -10.23 -6.83 18.05
N PRO A 68 -9.62 -7.80 17.35
CA PRO A 68 -8.38 -8.42 17.81
C PRO A 68 -7.38 -7.32 18.13
N GLU A 69 -6.61 -7.44 19.21
CA GLU A 69 -5.62 -6.39 19.56
C GLU A 69 -4.66 -6.10 18.41
N GLU A 70 -4.40 -7.11 17.58
CA GLU A 70 -3.63 -6.99 16.34
C GLU A 70 -4.24 -5.97 15.37
N GLN A 71 -5.57 -5.88 15.28
CA GLN A 71 -6.25 -4.92 14.41
C GLN A 71 -6.22 -3.47 14.93
N LYS A 72 -6.04 -3.26 16.25
CA LYS A 72 -5.86 -1.90 16.80
C LYS A 72 -4.61 -1.21 16.26
N LYS A 73 -3.61 -1.96 15.79
CA LYS A 73 -2.37 -1.42 15.22
C LYS A 73 -2.56 -0.75 13.85
N PHE A 74 -3.77 -0.86 13.27
CA PHE A 74 -4.09 -0.40 11.92
C PHE A 74 -5.19 0.68 11.88
N LEU A 75 -5.66 1.13 13.05
CA LEU A 75 -6.57 2.27 13.22
C LEU A 75 -5.77 3.50 13.65
#